data_AF-A0A7C2AJ31-F1
#
_entry.id   AF-A0A7C2AJ31-F1
#
_cell.length_a   1.000
_cell.length_b   1.000
_cell.length_c   1.000
_cell.angle_alpha   90.00
_cell.angle_beta   90.00
_cell.angle_gamma   90.00
#
_symmetry.space_group_name_H-M   'P 1'
#
loop_
_entity.id
_entity.type
_entity.pdbx_description
1 polymer ?
#
loop_
_entity_poly.entity_id
_entity_poly.type
_entity_poly.pdbx_seq_one_letter_code
_entity_poly.pdbx_strand_id
1 'polypeptide(L)'
;AGGRARLAPLYDVASTLPYDFDPRKLRMATRIGGKYRLEEIGSRQWNKFASEARLPAAEVLDMCKSMAETLPGALKKTVEEARAEGLDHPIAKQMVDVLSERAERCTRILGS
;
A
#
# COMPACT_ATOMS: atom_id res chain seq x y z
N ALA A 1 3.28 -35.03 -16.81
CA ALA A 1 2.10 -34.26 -16.36
C ALA A 1 2.59 -32.94 -15.78
N GLY A 2 2.38 -31.82 -16.48
CA GLY A 2 2.83 -30.50 -16.02
C GLY A 2 1.67 -29.75 -15.37
N GLY A 3 1.61 -29.73 -14.04
CA GLY A 3 0.58 -28.99 -13.31
C GLY A 3 0.74 -27.48 -13.55
N ARG A 4 -0.36 -26.82 -13.93
CA ARG A 4 -0.39 -25.34 -13.99
C ARG A 4 -0.49 -24.79 -12.57
N ALA A 5 0.47 -23.97 -12.18
CA ALA A 5 0.41 -23.19 -10.94
C ALA A 5 -0.23 -21.82 -11.22
N ARG A 6 -0.99 -21.30 -10.25
CA ARG A 6 -1.52 -19.93 -10.22
C ARG A 6 -1.25 -19.33 -8.85
N LEU A 7 -1.20 -18.00 -8.78
CA LEU A 7 -1.13 -17.31 -7.49
C LEU A 7 -2.41 -17.58 -6.69
N ALA A 8 -2.24 -17.92 -5.42
CA ALA A 8 -3.33 -17.89 -4.46
C ALA A 8 -3.71 -16.42 -4.18
N PRO A 9 -4.94 -16.17 -3.68
CA PRO A 9 -5.30 -14.87 -3.14
C PRO A 9 -4.29 -14.41 -2.08
N LEU A 10 -4.10 -13.10 -1.96
CA LEU A 10 -3.30 -12.52 -0.89
C LEU A 10 -3.99 -12.77 0.46
N TYR A 11 -3.20 -13.13 1.47
CA TYR A 11 -3.63 -13.34 2.84
C TYR A 11 -2.64 -12.66 3.81
N ASP A 12 -3.01 -12.57 5.09
CA ASP A 12 -2.19 -11.95 6.14
C ASP A 12 -1.77 -10.50 5.85
N VAL A 13 -2.75 -9.68 5.48
CA VAL A 13 -2.55 -8.24 5.27
C VAL A 13 -2.91 -7.51 6.56
N ALA A 14 -1.89 -6.98 7.22
CA ALA A 14 -2.04 -6.14 8.41
C ALA A 14 -1.27 -4.83 8.22
N SER A 15 -1.75 -3.77 8.87
CA SER A 15 -1.08 -2.47 8.90
C SER A 15 -0.58 -2.18 10.30
N THR A 16 0.69 -1.80 10.41
CA THR A 16 1.22 -1.22 11.65
C THR A 16 0.88 0.25 11.78
N LEU A 17 0.49 0.93 10.67
CA LEU A 17 0.30 2.38 10.60
C LEU A 17 -0.60 3.05 11.65
N PRO A 18 -1.65 2.40 12.20
CA PRO A 18 -2.47 3.00 13.23
C PRO A 18 -1.90 2.88 14.66
N TYR A 19 -0.74 2.26 14.87
CA TYR A 19 -0.13 2.18 16.19
C TYR A 19 0.91 3.28 16.41
N ASP A 20 1.35 3.49 17.65
CA ASP A 20 2.41 4.46 17.95
C ASP A 20 3.79 3.85 17.61
N PHE A 21 4.29 4.17 16.41
CA PHE A 21 5.63 3.81 15.96
C PHE A 21 6.21 4.94 15.11
N ASP A 22 7.53 5.08 15.10
CA ASP A 22 8.23 6.03 14.23
C ASP A 22 8.15 5.57 12.76
N PRO A 23 7.43 6.28 11.86
CA PRO A 23 7.27 5.86 10.47
C PRO A 23 8.58 5.75 9.70
N ARG A 24 9.65 6.44 10.15
CA ARG A 24 10.99 6.37 9.53
C ARG A 24 11.69 5.04 9.79
N LYS A 25 11.23 4.28 10.78
CA LYS A 25 11.78 2.95 11.13
C LYS A 25 11.07 1.81 10.43
N LEU A 26 9.97 2.07 9.71
CA LEU A 26 9.23 1.03 8.99
C LEU A 26 10.06 0.45 7.84
N ARG A 27 10.17 -0.89 7.83
CA ARG A 27 10.88 -1.66 6.81
C ARG A 27 9.95 -2.68 6.19
N MET A 28 9.96 -2.72 4.87
CA MET A 28 9.29 -3.74 4.07
C MET A 28 10.01 -5.09 4.23
N ALA A 29 9.26 -6.19 4.16
CA ALA A 29 9.85 -7.53 4.15
C ALA A 29 10.68 -7.79 2.88
N THR A 30 10.23 -7.26 1.74
CA THR A 30 10.91 -7.35 0.44
C THR A 30 11.39 -5.97 -0.02
N ARG A 31 12.41 -5.95 -0.89
CA ARG A 31 12.95 -4.70 -1.46
C ARG A 31 12.09 -4.22 -2.61
N ILE A 32 11.99 -2.91 -2.75
CA ILE A 32 11.49 -2.25 -3.96
C ILE A 32 12.60 -1.32 -4.46
N GLY A 33 13.07 -1.53 -5.69
CA GLY A 33 14.16 -0.75 -6.27
C GLY A 33 15.45 -0.73 -5.43
N GLY A 34 15.71 -1.81 -4.69
CA GLY A 34 16.87 -1.94 -3.80
C GLY A 34 16.73 -1.29 -2.41
N LYS A 35 15.55 -0.76 -2.05
CA LYS A 35 15.29 -0.14 -0.74
C LYS A 35 14.33 -0.98 0.10
N TYR A 36 14.55 -0.95 1.42
CA TYR A 36 13.69 -1.61 2.42
C TYR A 36 12.88 -0.60 3.24
N ARG A 37 13.39 0.61 3.48
CA ARG A 37 12.68 1.58 4.33
C ARG A 37 11.54 2.22 3.55
N LEU A 38 10.38 2.29 4.18
CA LEU A 38 9.16 2.79 3.55
C LEU A 38 9.27 4.26 3.07
N GLU A 39 10.10 5.06 3.75
CA GLU A 39 10.37 6.46 3.39
C GLU A 39 11.30 6.62 2.19
N GLU A 40 12.09 5.60 1.85
CA GLU A 40 13.05 5.63 0.74
C GLU A 40 12.43 5.18 -0.60
N ILE A 41 11.14 4.81 -0.60
CA ILE A 41 10.44 4.23 -1.75
C ILE A 41 9.55 5.32 -2.38
N GLY A 42 9.92 5.75 -3.59
CA GLY A 42 9.14 6.65 -4.44
C GLY A 42 9.22 6.29 -5.92
N SER A 43 8.89 7.23 -6.82
CA SER A 43 8.87 7.00 -8.28
C SER A 43 10.15 6.34 -8.80
N ARG A 44 11.32 6.79 -8.35
CA ARG A 44 12.62 6.25 -8.78
C ARG A 44 12.77 4.75 -8.43
N GLN A 45 12.31 4.33 -7.26
CA GLN A 45 12.42 2.95 -6.79
C GLN A 45 11.42 2.05 -7.51
N TRP A 46 10.21 2.54 -7.77
CA TRP A 46 9.23 1.83 -8.60
C TRP A 46 9.68 1.68 -10.05
N ASN A 47 10.25 2.73 -10.65
CA ASN A 47 10.88 2.65 -11.98
C ASN A 47 12.00 1.62 -12.02
N LYS A 48 12.88 1.63 -11.01
CA LYS A 48 13.97 0.65 -10.90
C LYS A 48 13.43 -0.78 -10.77
N PHE A 49 12.44 -0.98 -9.91
CA PHE A 49 11.75 -2.28 -9.77
C PHE A 49 11.16 -2.75 -11.10
N ALA A 50 10.45 -1.87 -11.83
CA ALA A 50 9.87 -2.21 -13.12
C ALA A 50 10.94 -2.62 -14.14
N SER A 51 12.06 -1.90 -14.20
CA SER A 51 13.20 -2.26 -15.04
C SER A 51 13.80 -3.62 -14.69
N GLU A 52 14.03 -3.90 -13.39
CA GLU A 52 14.56 -5.18 -12.91
C GLU A 52 13.60 -6.34 -13.18
N ALA A 53 12.30 -6.11 -13.05
CA ALA A 53 11.23 -7.08 -13.30
C ALA A 53 10.85 -7.20 -14.79
N ARG A 54 11.43 -6.39 -15.68
CA ARG A 54 11.10 -6.31 -17.12
C ARG A 54 9.62 -5.99 -17.38
N LEU A 55 9.07 -5.08 -16.58
CA LEU A 55 7.70 -4.58 -16.69
C LEU A 55 7.68 -3.15 -17.26
N PRO A 56 6.60 -2.74 -17.95
CA PRO A 56 6.43 -1.35 -18.37
C PRO A 56 6.34 -0.41 -17.17
N ALA A 57 7.29 0.51 -17.05
CA ALA A 57 7.39 1.37 -15.87
C ALA A 57 6.18 2.29 -15.68
N ALA A 58 5.61 2.80 -16.77
CA ALA A 58 4.40 3.62 -16.75
C ALA A 58 3.21 2.85 -16.15
N GLU A 59 2.98 1.61 -16.58
CA GLU A 59 1.89 0.78 -16.04
C GLU A 59 2.05 0.48 -14.55
N VAL A 60 3.28 0.21 -14.10
CA VAL A 60 3.58 0.00 -12.67
C VAL A 60 3.27 1.26 -11.84
N LEU A 61 3.71 2.42 -12.32
CA LEU A 61 3.46 3.69 -11.62
C LEU A 61 1.98 4.07 -11.63
N ASP A 62 1.29 3.89 -12.75
CA ASP A 62 -0.14 4.14 -12.88
C ASP A 62 -0.94 3.25 -11.93
N MET A 63 -0.56 1.96 -11.81
CA MET A 63 -1.17 1.06 -10.84
C MET A 63 -0.94 1.53 -9.40
N CYS A 64 0.29 1.91 -9.04
CA CYS A 64 0.58 2.43 -7.70
C CYS A 64 -0.20 3.72 -7.40
N LYS A 65 -0.31 4.63 -8.37
CA LYS A 65 -1.05 5.89 -8.24
C LYS A 65 -2.55 5.64 -8.12
N SER A 66 -3.11 4.77 -8.96
CA SER A 66 -4.52 4.37 -8.90
C SER A 66 -4.87 3.75 -7.54
N MET A 67 -4.01 2.90 -7.00
CA MET A 67 -4.20 2.36 -5.64
C MET A 67 -4.18 3.47 -4.58
N ALA A 68 -3.23 4.42 -4.66
CA ALA A 68 -3.15 5.53 -3.71
C ALA A 68 -4.38 6.45 -3.79
N GLU A 69 -4.92 6.70 -4.99
CA GLU A 69 -6.11 7.55 -5.17
C GLU A 69 -7.41 6.87 -4.71
N THR A 70 -7.52 5.56 -4.88
CA THR A 70 -8.73 4.80 -4.53
C THR A 70 -8.80 4.39 -3.05
N LEU A 71 -7.65 4.19 -2.41
CA LEU A 71 -7.56 3.65 -1.05
C LEU A 71 -8.37 4.44 0.00
N PRO A 72 -8.33 5.80 0.06
CA PRO A 72 -9.09 6.55 1.07
C PRO A 72 -10.60 6.32 0.99
N GLY A 73 -11.15 6.26 -0.23
CA GLY A 73 -12.58 6.01 -0.45
C GLY A 73 -12.97 4.59 -0.07
N ALA A 74 -12.18 3.61 -0.49
CA ALA A 74 -12.41 2.20 -0.16
C ALA A 74 -12.32 1.95 1.36
N LEU A 75 -11.37 2.58 2.05
CA LEU A 75 -11.22 2.46 3.50
C LEU A 75 -12.43 3.02 4.26
N LYS A 76 -12.90 4.22 3.91
CA LYS A 76 -14.08 4.82 4.55
C LYS A 76 -15.30 3.92 4.42
N LYS A 77 -15.58 3.44 3.20
CA LYS A 77 -16.69 2.51 2.93
C LYS A 77 -16.56 1.23 3.75
N THR A 78 -15.36 0.63 3.78
CA THR A 78 -15.12 -0.61 4.52
C THR A 78 -15.32 -0.42 6.03
N VAL A 79 -14.90 0.71 6.59
CA VAL A 79 -15.09 1.01 8.02
C VAL A 79 -16.55 1.31 8.36
N GLU A 80 -17.29 1.97 7.47
CA GLU A 80 -18.74 2.17 7.61
C GLU A 80 -19.49 0.83 7.61
N GLU A 81 -19.14 -0.07 6.69
CA GLU A 81 -19.69 -1.43 6.63
C GLU A 81 -19.38 -2.23 7.91
N ALA A 82 -18.11 -2.23 8.34
CA ALA A 82 -17.70 -2.93 9.56
C ALA A 82 -18.44 -2.39 10.81
N ARG A 83 -18.64 -1.07 10.91
CA ARG A 83 -19.43 -0.46 11.98
C ARG A 83 -20.89 -0.89 11.95
N ALA A 84 -21.51 -0.96 10.78
CA ALA A 84 -22.88 -1.44 10.62
C ALA A 84 -23.03 -2.91 11.05
N GLU A 85 -21.95 -3.70 10.91
CA GLU A 85 -21.86 -5.09 11.37
C GLU A 85 -21.50 -5.22 12.88
N GLY A 86 -21.38 -4.11 13.60
CA GLY A 86 -21.12 -4.08 15.05
C GLY A 86 -19.64 -3.98 15.45
N LEU A 87 -18.72 -3.86 14.48
CA LEU A 87 -17.29 -3.64 14.75
C LEU A 87 -17.00 -2.13 14.88
N ASP A 88 -17.45 -1.53 15.99
CA ASP A 88 -17.18 -0.13 16.31
C ASP A 88 -16.04 0.02 17.32
N HIS A 89 -14.81 -0.01 16.81
CA HIS A 89 -13.60 0.21 17.60
C HIS A 89 -12.87 1.50 17.15
N PRO A 90 -12.33 2.33 18.07
CA PRO A 90 -11.63 3.57 17.72
C PRO A 90 -10.48 3.39 16.71
N ILE A 91 -9.83 2.22 16.73
CA ILE A 91 -8.74 1.89 15.78
C ILE A 91 -9.19 1.96 14.33
N ALA A 92 -10.45 1.65 14.02
CA ALA A 92 -10.96 1.69 12.65
C ALA A 92 -10.99 3.13 12.12
N LYS A 93 -11.37 4.09 12.96
CA LYS A 93 -11.30 5.52 12.64
C LYS A 93 -9.84 5.94 12.44
N GLN A 94 -8.96 5.57 13.37
CA GLN A 94 -7.54 5.89 13.28
C GLN A 94 -6.89 5.32 12.01
N MET A 95 -7.28 4.10 11.59
CA MET A 95 -6.84 3.50 10.34
C MET A 95 -7.24 4.34 9.12
N VAL A 96 -8.49 4.84 9.07
CA VAL A 96 -8.93 5.72 7.98
C VAL A 96 -8.04 6.95 7.91
N ASP A 97 -7.78 7.60 9.04
CA ASP A 97 -7.02 8.84 9.09
C ASP A 97 -5.56 8.62 8.62
N VAL A 98 -4.84 7.69 9.25
CA VAL A 98 -3.40 7.47 8.95
C VAL A 98 -3.15 6.89 7.57
N LEU A 99 -4.02 6.00 7.09
CA LEU A 99 -3.88 5.39 5.77
C LEU A 99 -4.28 6.36 4.66
N SER A 100 -5.27 7.22 4.90
CA SER A 100 -5.63 8.27 3.93
C SER A 100 -4.49 9.28 3.77
N GLU A 101 -3.90 9.75 4.87
CA GLU A 101 -2.73 10.65 4.82
C GLU A 101 -1.56 9.99 4.08
N ARG A 102 -1.31 8.70 4.35
CA ARG A 102 -0.27 7.95 3.65
C ARG A 102 -0.55 7.86 2.15
N ALA A 103 -1.80 7.60 1.77
CA ALA A 103 -2.22 7.49 0.38
C ALA A 103 -2.02 8.83 -0.37
N GLU A 104 -2.43 9.95 0.22
CA GLU A 104 -2.21 11.29 -0.33
C GLU A 104 -0.72 11.61 -0.49
N ARG A 105 0.11 11.20 0.48
CA ARG A 105 1.57 11.32 0.38
C ARG A 105 2.12 10.47 -0.76
N CYS A 106 1.62 9.25 -0.94
CA CYS A 106 2.01 8.38 -2.05
C CYS A 106 1.65 9.02 -3.41
N THR A 107 0.46 9.60 -3.58
CA THR A 107 0.08 10.31 -4.81
C THR A 107 1.05 11.45 -5.14
N ARG A 108 1.47 12.23 -4.14
CA ARG A 108 2.46 13.30 -4.33
C ARG A 108 3.85 12.77 -4.71
N ILE A 109 4.31 11.71 -4.04
CA ILE A 109 5.62 11.10 -4.30
C ILE A 109 5.67 10.44 -5.68
N LEU A 110 4.55 9.88 -6.15
CA LEU A 110 4.45 9.18 -7.43
C LEU A 110 4.19 10.13 -8.61
N GLY A 111 3.62 11.31 -8.35
CA GLY A 111 3.37 12.34 -9.37
C GLY A 111 4.56 13.26 -9.66
N SER A 112 5.63 13.20 -8.85
CA SER A 112 6.93 13.86 -9.08
C SER A 112 7.91 12.96 -9.80
#